data_AF-A0A4D9EII6-F1
#
_entry.id   AF-A0A4D9EII6-F1
#
_cell.length_a   1.000
_cell.length_b   1.000
_cell.length_c   1.000
_cell.angle_alpha   90.00
_cell.angle_beta   90.00
_cell.angle_gamma   90.00
#
_symmetry.space_group_name_H-M   'P 1'
#
loop_
_entity.id
_entity.type
_entity.pdbx_description
1 polymer ?
#
loop_
_entity_poly.entity_id
_entity_poly.type
_entity_poly.pdbx_seq_one_letter_code
_entity_poly.pdbx_strand_id
1 'polypeptide(L)'
;MWNQPCNYTQMSPKLRRYRSKKECTLLNQTRINFFLLNDSTAYVIYNDDVPHSKHYSWKQGHTKGFLLLDKSQGFWGIHSIPLFPPFPEEGYGYPPTGKQNAQMAICITFRYNQFAEIDKQLLCYNPNIYSCSIPGIFHPDLPNLQKLCVGSALPLVPWRHLSKLQSAQGENFLHFAKSRFFVDDIYVAWMAQQLQTDLLAESWQHDGQELPSNCSLQHHVYNINLIKTPWNSTFSSYYDHSKWCVSWRYEDQWTCIGDLNRAPQQAWRSGLVTHLRCAGETCIFLLSPAHLPIHMVITLIWKVNGICKEREMVLAVLFQNLHSEVEGRERALHAQKRFCLCRGGGE
;
A
#
# COMPACT_ATOMS: atom_id res chain seq x y z
N MET A 1 -40.08 14.78 -37.20
CA MET A 1 -40.77 14.00 -36.14
C MET A 1 -39.89 12.78 -35.93
N TRP A 2 -39.02 12.71 -34.92
CA TRP A 2 -39.34 12.75 -33.49
C TRP A 2 -38.26 13.53 -32.71
N ASN A 3 -38.68 14.66 -32.13
CA ASN A 3 -38.06 15.24 -30.94
C ASN A 3 -38.75 14.60 -29.73
N GLN A 4 -38.01 14.06 -28.77
CA GLN A 4 -38.19 14.38 -27.34
C GLN A 4 -37.03 13.84 -26.49
N PRO A 5 -36.69 14.52 -25.37
CA PRO A 5 -35.44 14.39 -24.63
C PRO A 5 -35.52 13.36 -23.50
N CYS A 6 -34.40 12.67 -23.22
CA CYS A 6 -34.26 11.84 -22.03
C CYS A 6 -34.37 12.72 -20.76
N ASN A 7 -35.41 12.45 -19.99
CA ASN A 7 -35.85 13.23 -18.83
C ASN A 7 -34.96 12.93 -17.61
N TYR A 8 -34.22 13.93 -17.12
CA TYR A 8 -33.25 13.86 -16.02
C TYR A 8 -33.88 13.95 -14.61
N THR A 9 -34.97 13.23 -14.34
CA THR A 9 -35.78 13.46 -13.11
C THR A 9 -36.06 12.25 -12.21
N GLN A 10 -35.40 11.11 -12.39
CA GLN A 10 -35.53 9.98 -11.44
C GLN A 10 -34.20 9.35 -10.98
N MET A 11 -33.20 10.18 -10.65
CA MET A 11 -32.11 9.75 -9.77
C MET A 11 -32.48 10.02 -8.30
N SER A 12 -32.39 8.98 -7.47
CA SER A 12 -32.70 9.06 -6.04
C SER A 12 -31.89 10.15 -5.33
N PRO A 13 -32.45 10.84 -4.31
CA PRO A 13 -31.76 11.89 -3.56
C PRO A 13 -30.44 11.43 -2.90
N LYS A 14 -30.22 10.11 -2.76
CA LYS A 14 -28.97 9.52 -2.23
C LYS A 14 -27.77 9.67 -3.18
N LEU A 15 -27.98 9.82 -4.49
CA LEU A 15 -26.90 10.02 -5.48
C LEU A 15 -26.38 11.46 -5.55
N ARG A 16 -27.17 12.46 -5.12
CA ARG A 16 -26.74 13.88 -5.12
C ARG A 16 -25.71 14.21 -4.03
N ARG A 17 -25.51 13.34 -3.03
CA ARG A 17 -24.52 13.54 -1.96
C ARG A 17 -23.11 13.00 -2.30
N TYR A 18 -22.91 12.33 -3.43
CA TYR A 18 -21.61 11.82 -3.87
C TYR A 18 -20.78 12.84 -4.65
N ARG A 19 -20.84 14.13 -4.28
CA ARG A 19 -19.89 15.14 -4.77
C ARG A 19 -18.62 15.11 -3.92
N SER A 20 -17.49 14.82 -4.58
CA SER A 20 -16.14 15.36 -4.30
C SER A 20 -15.23 14.77 -3.21
N LYS A 21 -15.43 13.55 -2.70
CA LYS A 21 -14.38 12.91 -1.87
C LYS A 21 -13.52 11.93 -2.68
N LYS A 22 -12.48 12.47 -3.33
CA LYS A 22 -11.37 11.73 -3.96
C LYS A 22 -10.36 11.25 -2.88
N GLU A 23 -10.87 10.62 -1.83
CA GLU A 23 -10.08 10.01 -0.75
C GLU A 23 -9.72 8.57 -1.13
N CYS A 24 -8.57 8.08 -0.65
CA CYS A 24 -8.15 6.72 -0.93
C CYS A 24 -9.17 5.71 -0.36
N THR A 25 -9.75 4.93 -1.26
CA THR A 25 -10.50 3.72 -0.95
C THR A 25 -9.86 2.61 -1.78
N LEU A 26 -9.47 1.49 -1.16
CA LEU A 26 -9.10 0.30 -1.93
C LEU A 26 -10.22 0.02 -2.95
N LEU A 27 -9.78 -0.24 -4.17
CA LEU A 27 -10.54 -0.19 -5.42
C LEU A 27 -11.99 -0.71 -5.28
N ASN A 28 -12.98 0.18 -5.35
CA ASN A 28 -14.37 -0.22 -5.56
C ASN A 28 -14.66 -0.27 -7.07
N GLN A 29 -15.37 -1.30 -7.53
CA GLN A 29 -15.68 -1.59 -8.93
C GLN A 29 -16.33 -0.41 -9.67
N THR A 30 -17.18 0.37 -8.99
CA THR A 30 -17.83 1.56 -9.58
C THR A 30 -16.86 2.71 -9.85
N ARG A 31 -15.75 2.82 -9.08
CA ARG A 31 -14.75 3.88 -9.28
C ARG A 31 -13.87 3.55 -10.48
N ILE A 32 -13.37 2.32 -10.59
CA ILE A 32 -12.47 1.89 -11.68
C ILE A 32 -13.10 2.18 -13.06
N ASN A 33 -14.31 1.69 -13.33
CA ASN A 33 -14.95 1.85 -14.64
C ASN A 33 -15.22 3.33 -15.01
N PHE A 34 -15.43 4.22 -14.04
CA PHE A 34 -15.58 5.65 -14.29
C PHE A 34 -14.26 6.33 -14.69
N PHE A 35 -13.13 5.84 -14.17
CA PHE A 35 -11.80 6.37 -14.47
C PHE A 35 -11.20 5.86 -15.78
N LEU A 36 -11.57 4.64 -16.22
CA LEU A 36 -11.08 4.06 -17.47
C LEU A 36 -11.58 4.77 -18.74
N LEU A 37 -12.67 5.53 -18.64
CA LEU A 37 -13.38 6.14 -19.79
C LEU A 37 -13.11 7.63 -19.96
N ASN A 38 -12.12 8.19 -19.26
CA ASN A 38 -11.92 9.64 -19.20
C ASN A 38 -10.48 10.06 -19.50
N ASP A 39 -10.29 10.81 -20.58
CA ASP A 39 -8.99 11.37 -21.01
C ASP A 39 -8.40 12.40 -20.03
N SER A 40 -9.18 12.83 -19.03
CA SER A 40 -8.70 13.72 -17.95
C SER A 40 -8.06 12.98 -16.77
N THR A 41 -7.99 11.65 -16.82
CA THR A 41 -7.43 10.82 -15.75
C THR A 41 -6.36 9.86 -16.27
N ALA A 42 -5.34 9.61 -15.47
CA ALA A 42 -4.28 8.65 -15.76
C ALA A 42 -4.26 7.55 -14.69
N TYR A 43 -3.92 6.32 -15.08
CA TYR A 43 -3.74 5.22 -14.15
C TYR A 43 -2.61 4.29 -14.57
N VAL A 44 -2.03 3.61 -13.59
CA VAL A 44 -1.03 2.56 -13.76
C VAL A 44 -1.30 1.47 -12.75
N ILE A 45 -1.24 0.21 -13.17
CA ILE A 45 -1.34 -0.96 -12.31
C ILE A 45 -0.14 -1.86 -12.57
N TYR A 46 0.55 -2.24 -11.50
CA TYR A 46 1.77 -3.02 -11.59
C TYR A 46 1.86 -4.10 -10.51
N ASN A 47 2.41 -5.24 -10.90
CA ASN A 47 2.67 -6.38 -10.02
C ASN A 47 3.70 -7.30 -10.69
N ASP A 48 4.73 -7.74 -9.97
CA ASP A 48 5.67 -8.74 -10.48
C ASP A 48 5.05 -10.14 -10.60
N ASP A 49 3.92 -10.38 -9.92
CA ASP A 49 3.07 -11.55 -10.02
C ASP A 49 1.67 -11.15 -10.51
N VAL A 50 1.51 -11.09 -11.83
CA VAL A 50 0.34 -10.51 -12.53
C VAL A 50 -0.85 -11.50 -12.50
N PRO A 51 -2.10 -11.03 -12.25
CA PRO A 51 -3.29 -11.87 -12.38
C PRO A 51 -3.35 -12.61 -13.73
N HIS A 52 -3.77 -13.88 -13.73
CA HIS A 52 -3.88 -14.75 -14.92
C HIS A 52 -2.58 -14.99 -15.71
N SER A 53 -1.45 -14.42 -15.28
CA SER A 53 -0.14 -14.72 -15.86
C SER A 53 0.44 -15.97 -15.19
N LYS A 54 1.00 -16.87 -16.00
CA LYS A 54 1.84 -17.97 -15.50
C LYS A 54 3.30 -17.55 -15.34
N HIS A 55 3.64 -16.32 -15.72
CA HIS A 55 5.00 -15.82 -15.74
C HIS A 55 5.21 -14.76 -14.68
N TYR A 56 5.98 -15.13 -13.66
CA TYR A 56 6.57 -14.23 -12.69
C TYR A 56 7.68 -13.40 -13.33
N SER A 57 7.67 -12.09 -13.12
CA SER A 57 8.73 -11.24 -13.65
C SER A 57 9.95 -11.17 -12.74
N TRP A 58 11.05 -11.77 -13.21
CA TRP A 58 12.39 -11.61 -12.62
C TRP A 58 13.17 -10.42 -13.19
N LYS A 59 12.74 -9.85 -14.32
CA LYS A 59 13.45 -8.75 -14.99
C LYS A 59 13.02 -7.37 -14.48
N GLN A 60 11.76 -7.25 -14.06
CA GLN A 60 11.20 -6.06 -13.46
C GLN A 60 11.30 -6.11 -11.92
N GLY A 61 11.08 -4.98 -11.26
CA GLY A 61 11.20 -4.88 -9.80
C GLY A 61 10.24 -5.79 -9.05
N HIS A 62 10.67 -6.24 -7.87
CA HIS A 62 9.79 -6.84 -6.87
C HIS A 62 8.95 -5.72 -6.28
N THR A 63 7.79 -5.45 -6.85
CA THR A 63 6.96 -4.32 -6.45
C THR A 63 5.55 -4.49 -6.95
N LYS A 64 4.58 -4.03 -6.15
CA LYS A 64 3.15 -4.15 -6.47
C LYS A 64 2.39 -2.93 -6.01
N GLY A 65 1.44 -2.48 -6.82
CA GLY A 65 0.72 -1.27 -6.52
C GLY A 65 -0.05 -0.72 -7.71
N PHE A 66 -0.63 0.45 -7.48
CA PHE A 66 -1.41 1.17 -8.47
C PHE A 66 -1.38 2.67 -8.23
N LEU A 67 -1.47 3.42 -9.32
CA LEU A 67 -1.61 4.87 -9.36
C LEU A 67 -2.93 5.21 -10.04
N LEU A 68 -3.63 6.21 -9.52
CA LEU A 68 -4.77 6.83 -10.19
C LEU A 68 -4.80 8.31 -9.87
N LEU A 69 -4.86 9.14 -10.91
CA LEU A 69 -4.71 10.58 -10.77
C LEU A 69 -5.45 11.37 -11.85
N ASP A 70 -5.68 12.64 -11.55
CA ASP A 70 -5.99 13.68 -12.52
C ASP A 70 -5.06 14.89 -12.31
N LYS A 71 -5.28 15.97 -13.05
CA LYS A 71 -4.48 17.21 -12.95
C LYS A 71 -4.63 17.98 -11.62
N SER A 72 -5.49 17.53 -10.70
CA SER A 72 -5.63 18.11 -9.35
C SER A 72 -4.92 17.27 -8.29
N GLN A 73 -5.15 15.96 -8.26
CA GLN A 73 -4.61 15.05 -7.26
C GLN A 73 -4.70 13.60 -7.75
N GLY A 74 -4.09 12.69 -6.99
CA GLY A 74 -4.25 11.26 -7.18
C GLY A 74 -3.90 10.49 -5.94
N PHE A 75 -3.93 9.17 -6.03
CA PHE A 75 -3.45 8.29 -4.98
C PHE A 75 -2.49 7.24 -5.51
N TRP A 76 -1.61 6.81 -4.63
CA TRP A 76 -0.66 5.75 -4.86
C TRP A 76 -0.88 4.65 -3.82
N GLY A 77 -1.33 3.49 -4.29
CA GLY A 77 -1.43 2.27 -3.51
C GLY A 77 -0.17 1.42 -3.68
N ILE A 78 0.41 0.97 -2.56
CA ILE A 78 1.57 0.06 -2.50
C ILE A 78 1.15 -1.13 -1.64
N HIS A 79 1.45 -2.36 -2.07
CA HIS A 79 1.04 -3.56 -1.34
C HIS A 79 1.97 -4.76 -1.58
N SER A 80 1.81 -5.80 -0.75
CA SER A 80 2.55 -7.07 -0.89
C SER A 80 1.76 -8.19 -1.58
N ILE A 81 0.47 -7.98 -1.86
CA ILE A 81 -0.48 -9.01 -2.33
C ILE A 81 -0.18 -9.48 -3.78
N PRO A 82 0.23 -10.74 -4.03
CA PRO A 82 0.41 -11.26 -5.38
C PRO A 82 -0.92 -11.45 -6.10
N LEU A 83 -0.92 -11.35 -7.43
CA LEU A 83 -2.13 -11.46 -8.28
C LEU A 83 -3.22 -10.42 -7.97
N PHE A 84 -2.82 -9.24 -7.46
CA PHE A 84 -3.73 -8.14 -7.12
C PHE A 84 -3.19 -6.80 -7.66
N PRO A 85 -4.07 -5.86 -8.03
CA PRO A 85 -5.50 -6.04 -8.28
C PRO A 85 -5.80 -6.84 -9.56
N PRO A 86 -7.03 -7.33 -9.77
CA PRO A 86 -7.43 -7.86 -11.07
C PRO A 86 -7.31 -6.82 -12.19
N PHE A 87 -7.45 -7.26 -13.43
CA PHE A 87 -7.58 -6.33 -14.55
C PHE A 87 -8.80 -5.42 -14.35
N PRO A 88 -8.74 -4.13 -14.74
CA PRO A 88 -9.82 -3.19 -14.49
C PRO A 88 -11.21 -3.67 -14.95
N GLU A 89 -11.27 -4.40 -16.06
CA GLU A 89 -12.50 -4.93 -16.67
C GLU A 89 -13.16 -6.04 -15.84
N GLU A 90 -12.37 -6.74 -15.01
CA GLU A 90 -12.84 -7.81 -14.12
C GLU A 90 -13.43 -7.25 -12.82
N GLY A 91 -13.13 -5.98 -12.52
CA GLY A 91 -13.56 -5.32 -11.30
C GLY A 91 -12.77 -5.73 -10.05
N TYR A 92 -13.36 -5.49 -8.88
CA TYR A 92 -12.68 -5.78 -7.62
C TYR A 92 -12.76 -7.27 -7.27
N GLY A 93 -11.60 -7.86 -6.97
CA GLY A 93 -11.49 -9.21 -6.45
C GLY A 93 -10.24 -9.33 -5.58
N TYR A 94 -10.40 -9.84 -4.35
CA TYR A 94 -9.26 -10.13 -3.48
C TYR A 94 -8.79 -11.57 -3.71
N PRO A 95 -7.51 -11.80 -4.07
CA PRO A 95 -7.07 -13.11 -4.51
C PRO A 95 -6.95 -14.08 -3.33
N PRO A 96 -7.18 -15.40 -3.55
CA PRO A 96 -6.95 -16.42 -2.53
C PRO A 96 -5.52 -16.43 -1.98
N THR A 97 -4.52 -16.08 -2.79
CA THR A 97 -3.11 -15.97 -2.42
C THR A 97 -2.86 -14.96 -1.30
N GLY A 98 -3.64 -13.87 -1.27
CA GLY A 98 -3.56 -12.85 -0.23
C GLY A 98 -4.17 -13.27 1.12
N LYS A 99 -4.74 -14.47 1.23
CA LYS A 99 -5.36 -14.98 2.47
C LYS A 99 -4.42 -15.86 3.29
N GLN A 100 -3.44 -16.50 2.65
CA GLN A 100 -2.59 -17.49 3.32
C GLN A 100 -1.60 -16.84 4.28
N ASN A 101 -0.94 -15.78 3.83
CA ASN A 101 0.08 -15.06 4.60
C ASN A 101 -0.39 -13.65 4.90
N ALA A 102 0.16 -13.07 5.98
CA ALA A 102 -0.09 -11.69 6.29
C ALA A 102 0.37 -10.81 5.14
N GLN A 103 -0.41 -9.77 4.83
CA GLN A 103 -0.10 -8.84 3.76
C GLN A 103 -0.13 -7.42 4.31
N MET A 104 0.44 -6.49 3.56
CA MET A 104 0.28 -5.08 3.85
C MET A 104 -0.21 -4.34 2.62
N ALA A 105 -0.93 -3.25 2.86
CA ALA A 105 -1.21 -2.25 1.87
C ALA A 105 -1.16 -0.86 2.52
N ILE A 106 -0.64 0.11 1.79
CA ILE A 106 -0.74 1.53 2.12
C ILE A 106 -1.26 2.27 0.90
N CYS A 107 -2.04 3.31 1.14
CA CYS A 107 -2.52 4.16 0.08
C CYS A 107 -2.48 5.61 0.48
N ILE A 108 -1.76 6.41 -0.29
CA ILE A 108 -1.46 7.80 0.04
C ILE A 108 -2.04 8.68 -1.06
N THR A 109 -2.81 9.69 -0.67
CA THR A 109 -3.29 10.72 -1.60
C THR A 109 -2.25 11.82 -1.72
N PHE A 110 -1.89 12.19 -2.94
CA PHE A 110 -0.93 13.22 -3.27
C PHE A 110 -1.56 14.30 -4.14
N ARG A 111 -1.10 15.55 -4.00
CA ARG A 111 -1.39 16.61 -4.97
C ARG A 111 -0.65 16.31 -6.27
N TYR A 112 -1.19 16.79 -7.40
CA TYR A 112 -0.64 16.47 -8.72
C TYR A 112 0.86 16.82 -8.86
N ASN A 113 1.31 17.90 -8.24
CA ASN A 113 2.71 18.33 -8.26
C ASN A 113 3.70 17.31 -7.66
N GLN A 114 3.25 16.36 -6.84
CA GLN A 114 4.10 15.29 -6.30
C GLN A 114 4.37 14.18 -7.33
N PHE A 115 3.54 14.07 -8.37
CA PHE A 115 3.62 12.95 -9.31
C PHE A 115 4.83 13.02 -10.24
N ALA A 116 5.39 14.20 -10.50
CA ALA A 116 6.65 14.34 -11.24
C ALA A 116 7.82 13.65 -10.52
N GLU A 117 7.74 13.55 -9.19
CA GLU A 117 8.75 12.91 -8.37
C GLU A 117 8.46 11.41 -8.19
N ILE A 118 7.19 11.04 -8.07
CA ILE A 118 6.73 9.63 -8.12
C ILE A 118 7.11 8.99 -9.48
N ASP A 119 7.01 9.73 -10.58
CA ASP A 119 7.43 9.31 -11.92
C ASP A 119 8.90 8.85 -11.97
N LYS A 120 9.81 9.59 -11.30
CA LYS A 120 11.21 9.21 -11.17
C LYS A 120 11.41 7.98 -10.28
N GLN A 121 10.58 7.82 -9.25
CA GLN A 121 10.64 6.64 -8.39
C GLN A 121 10.28 5.38 -9.17
N LEU A 122 9.18 5.39 -9.93
CA LEU A 122 8.80 4.25 -10.77
C LEU A 122 9.86 3.92 -11.82
N LEU A 123 10.52 4.93 -12.41
CA LEU A 123 11.66 4.69 -13.28
C LEU A 123 12.79 3.94 -12.56
N CYS A 124 13.13 4.36 -11.33
CA CYS A 124 14.23 3.77 -10.56
C CYS A 124 14.03 2.27 -10.31
N TYR A 125 12.83 1.86 -9.88
CA TYR A 125 12.59 0.46 -9.53
C TYR A 125 11.91 -0.36 -10.65
N ASN A 126 11.60 0.24 -11.80
CA ASN A 126 11.12 -0.40 -13.02
C ASN A 126 10.05 -1.49 -12.78
N PRO A 127 8.83 -1.11 -12.36
CA PRO A 127 7.78 -2.06 -12.04
C PRO A 127 7.28 -2.82 -13.27
N ASN A 128 6.70 -4.00 -13.05
CA ASN A 128 6.00 -4.75 -14.08
C ASN A 128 4.57 -4.23 -14.26
N ILE A 129 4.39 -3.27 -15.18
CA ILE A 129 3.07 -2.69 -15.51
C ILE A 129 2.32 -3.64 -16.43
N TYR A 130 1.11 -4.03 -16.04
CA TYR A 130 0.24 -4.91 -16.84
C TYR A 130 -1.04 -4.25 -17.31
N SER A 131 -1.39 -3.08 -16.77
CA SER A 131 -2.53 -2.28 -17.22
C SER A 131 -2.28 -0.80 -16.91
N CYS A 132 -2.46 0.07 -17.89
CA CYS A 132 -2.24 1.50 -17.74
C CYS A 132 -2.96 2.32 -18.82
N SER A 133 -3.26 3.57 -18.49
CA SER A 133 -3.65 4.61 -19.45
C SER A 133 -3.06 5.93 -19.01
N ILE A 134 -2.22 6.52 -19.87
CA ILE A 134 -1.60 7.83 -19.64
C ILE A 134 -1.96 8.74 -20.81
N PRO A 135 -3.08 9.50 -20.73
CA PRO A 135 -3.47 10.43 -21.79
C PRO A 135 -2.40 11.51 -22.06
N GLY A 136 -2.40 12.05 -23.28
CA GLY A 136 -1.38 13.01 -23.75
C GLY A 136 -1.19 14.24 -22.86
N ILE A 137 -2.23 14.67 -22.17
CA ILE A 137 -2.18 15.80 -21.24
C ILE A 137 -1.19 15.58 -20.08
N PHE A 138 -0.88 14.32 -19.74
CA PHE A 138 0.03 13.97 -18.65
C PHE A 138 1.49 13.78 -19.11
N HIS A 139 1.74 13.60 -20.41
CA HIS A 139 3.08 13.27 -20.94
C HIS A 139 4.17 14.29 -20.59
N PRO A 140 3.91 15.61 -20.62
CA PRO A 140 4.93 16.60 -20.26
C PRO A 140 5.44 16.45 -18.81
N ASP A 141 4.54 16.07 -17.90
CA ASP A 141 4.84 15.99 -16.47
C ASP A 141 5.25 14.58 -16.01
N LEU A 142 4.79 13.53 -16.73
CA LEU A 142 4.97 12.11 -16.40
C LEU A 142 5.60 11.30 -17.55
N PRO A 143 6.77 11.72 -18.07
CA PRO A 143 7.37 11.10 -19.23
C PRO A 143 7.86 9.67 -18.96
N ASN A 144 8.26 9.32 -17.74
CA ASN A 144 8.75 7.98 -17.45
C ASN A 144 7.60 6.98 -17.30
N LEU A 145 6.48 7.38 -16.67
CA LEU A 145 5.27 6.57 -16.62
C LEU A 145 4.72 6.31 -18.02
N GLN A 146 4.76 7.30 -18.91
CA GLN A 146 4.40 7.10 -20.31
C GLN A 146 5.26 6.01 -20.95
N LYS A 147 6.59 6.11 -20.84
CA LYS A 147 7.53 5.12 -21.41
C LYS A 147 7.34 3.72 -20.81
N LEU A 148 7.20 3.63 -19.49
CA LEU A 148 6.96 2.38 -18.78
C LEU A 148 5.63 1.75 -19.21
N CYS A 149 4.57 2.55 -19.35
CA CYS A 149 3.24 2.10 -19.75
C CYS A 149 3.23 1.49 -21.16
N VAL A 150 3.91 2.11 -22.13
CA VAL A 150 3.99 1.59 -23.51
C VAL A 150 5.12 0.58 -23.73
N GLY A 151 5.90 0.25 -22.71
CA GLY A 151 7.04 -0.68 -22.83
C GLY A 151 8.18 -0.15 -23.72
N SER A 152 8.37 1.16 -23.78
CA SER A 152 9.44 1.80 -24.58
C SER A 152 10.81 1.71 -23.91
N ALA A 153 11.86 2.02 -24.67
CA ALA A 153 13.22 2.12 -24.13
C ALA A 153 13.28 3.15 -22.99
N LEU A 154 13.73 2.68 -21.83
CA LEU A 154 13.88 3.52 -20.65
C LEU A 154 15.18 4.32 -20.70
N PRO A 155 15.19 5.55 -20.16
CA PRO A 155 16.43 6.30 -19.97
C PRO A 155 17.36 5.60 -18.96
N LEU A 156 18.54 6.16 -18.75
CA LEU A 156 19.47 5.67 -17.72
C LEU A 156 18.77 5.64 -16.35
N VAL A 157 18.71 4.44 -15.76
CA VAL A 157 18.07 4.21 -14.47
C VAL A 157 19.08 4.48 -13.35
N PRO A 158 18.77 5.34 -12.36
CA PRO A 158 19.66 5.56 -11.23
C PRO A 158 19.79 4.29 -10.37
N TRP A 159 20.94 4.08 -9.74
CA TRP A 159 21.15 2.90 -8.91
C TRP A 159 20.22 2.90 -7.70
N ARG A 160 20.05 4.08 -7.10
CA ARG A 160 19.16 4.35 -5.98
C ARG A 160 18.64 5.79 -6.06
N HIS A 161 17.47 6.04 -5.50
CA HIS A 161 16.83 7.35 -5.49
C HIS A 161 16.02 7.57 -4.20
N LEU A 162 16.38 8.62 -3.45
CA LEU A 162 15.65 9.03 -2.25
C LEU A 162 14.79 10.24 -2.59
N SER A 163 13.50 10.12 -2.32
CA SER A 163 12.56 11.22 -2.51
C SER A 163 11.91 11.64 -1.20
N LYS A 164 11.58 12.92 -1.11
CA LYS A 164 10.75 13.50 -0.06
C LYS A 164 9.39 13.84 -0.68
N LEU A 165 8.35 13.11 -0.29
CA LEU A 165 6.99 13.31 -0.78
C LEU A 165 6.11 13.87 0.34
N GLN A 166 5.11 14.66 -0.01
CA GLN A 166 4.13 15.18 0.93
C GLN A 166 2.71 14.82 0.49
N SER A 167 1.96 14.13 1.36
CA SER A 167 0.56 13.82 1.09
C SER A 167 -0.29 15.09 0.91
N ALA A 168 -1.48 14.94 0.35
CA ALA A 168 -2.44 16.03 0.21
C ALA A 168 -2.87 16.64 1.56
N GLN A 169 -2.63 15.97 2.68
CA GLN A 169 -2.92 16.45 4.04
C GLN A 169 -1.68 16.95 4.80
N GLY A 170 -0.50 17.00 4.17
CA GLY A 170 0.71 17.57 4.77
C GLY A 170 1.67 16.56 5.41
N GLU A 171 1.28 15.28 5.53
CA GLU A 171 2.20 14.24 6.03
C GLU A 171 3.38 14.03 5.09
N ASN A 172 4.59 13.95 5.67
CA ASN A 172 5.84 13.80 4.92
C ASN A 172 6.32 12.35 4.88
N PHE A 173 6.77 11.91 3.71
CA PHE A 173 7.25 10.57 3.44
C PHE A 173 8.65 10.63 2.85
N LEU A 174 9.52 9.72 3.28
CA LEU A 174 10.80 9.44 2.64
C LEU A 174 10.65 8.17 1.82
N HIS A 175 10.77 8.27 0.51
CA HIS A 175 10.62 7.12 -0.37
C HIS A 175 12.00 6.69 -0.88
N PHE A 176 12.45 5.50 -0.49
CA PHE A 176 13.70 4.90 -0.91
C PHE A 176 13.43 3.94 -2.06
N ALA A 177 13.97 4.22 -3.24
CA ALA A 177 13.92 3.30 -4.37
C ALA A 177 15.32 2.78 -4.69
N LYS A 178 15.42 1.48 -4.98
CA LYS A 178 16.61 0.88 -5.55
C LYS A 178 16.31 0.23 -6.89
N SER A 179 17.27 0.32 -7.80
CA SER A 179 17.32 -0.51 -9.00
C SER A 179 18.09 -1.80 -8.72
N ARG A 180 18.02 -2.75 -9.67
CA ARG A 180 18.85 -3.96 -9.69
C ARG A 180 20.37 -3.74 -9.62
N PHE A 181 20.84 -2.51 -9.88
CA PHE A 181 22.27 -2.18 -9.84
C PHE A 181 22.76 -1.84 -8.43
N PHE A 182 21.86 -1.52 -7.49
CA PHE A 182 22.19 -1.38 -6.09
C PHE A 182 21.97 -2.72 -5.37
N VAL A 183 23.06 -3.47 -5.25
CA VAL A 183 23.03 -4.88 -4.83
C VAL A 183 23.02 -5.08 -3.32
N ASP A 184 23.37 -4.05 -2.56
CA ASP A 184 23.43 -4.14 -1.11
C ASP A 184 22.03 -4.24 -0.48
N ASP A 185 21.97 -4.73 0.75
CA ASP A 185 20.77 -4.72 1.59
C ASP A 185 20.34 -3.27 1.81
N ILE A 186 19.20 -2.88 1.23
CA ILE A 186 18.67 -1.52 1.29
C ILE A 186 18.47 -1.03 2.72
N TYR A 187 18.08 -1.92 3.63
CA TYR A 187 17.84 -1.57 5.03
C TYR A 187 19.16 -1.23 5.73
N VAL A 188 20.16 -2.10 5.58
CA VAL A 188 21.46 -2.02 6.27
C VAL A 188 22.36 -0.96 5.64
N ALA A 189 22.61 -1.07 4.34
CA ALA A 189 23.62 -0.29 3.64
C ALA A 189 23.16 1.15 3.34
N TRP A 190 21.86 1.41 3.44
CA TRP A 190 21.33 2.73 3.08
C TRP A 190 20.33 3.29 4.09
N MET A 191 19.20 2.64 4.34
CA MET A 191 18.12 3.25 5.11
C MET A 191 18.52 3.56 6.55
N ALA A 192 19.04 2.59 7.31
CA ALA A 192 19.44 2.80 8.70
C ALA A 192 20.49 3.91 8.82
N GLN A 193 21.46 3.93 7.89
CA GLN A 193 22.52 4.94 7.87
C GLN A 193 21.99 6.33 7.50
N GLN A 194 21.07 6.41 6.54
CA GLN A 194 20.50 7.66 6.06
C GLN A 194 19.54 8.29 7.06
N LEU A 195 18.80 7.47 7.79
CA LEU A 195 17.85 7.89 8.83
C LEU A 195 18.53 8.09 10.19
N GLN A 196 19.78 7.64 10.33
CA GLN A 196 20.57 7.69 11.55
C GLN A 196 19.88 7.02 12.74
N THR A 197 19.23 5.88 12.48
CA THR A 197 18.53 5.08 13.49
C THR A 197 18.76 3.59 13.26
N ASP A 198 18.75 2.84 14.35
CA ASP A 198 18.64 1.39 14.28
C ASP A 198 17.22 1.00 13.86
N LEU A 199 17.06 -0.09 13.11
CA LEU A 199 15.78 -0.56 12.57
C LEU A 199 15.48 -2.00 13.01
N LEU A 200 14.20 -2.26 13.32
CA LEU A 200 13.61 -3.58 13.37
C LEU A 200 12.91 -3.86 12.04
N ALA A 201 13.28 -4.92 11.32
CA ALA A 201 12.75 -5.23 9.99
C ALA A 201 12.02 -6.58 9.96
N GLU A 202 10.76 -6.55 9.54
CA GLU A 202 9.96 -7.70 9.12
C GLU A 202 9.97 -7.74 7.59
N SER A 203 10.29 -8.90 7.02
CA SER A 203 10.52 -8.98 5.58
C SER A 203 10.36 -10.41 5.03
N TRP A 204 9.44 -11.19 5.60
CA TRP A 204 9.15 -12.56 5.18
C TRP A 204 10.36 -13.48 5.25
N GLN A 205 10.77 -13.83 6.48
CA GLN A 205 11.96 -14.64 6.71
C GLN A 205 11.65 -16.13 6.54
N HIS A 206 12.43 -16.77 5.65
CA HIS A 206 12.44 -18.22 5.47
C HIS A 206 13.76 -18.78 5.93
N ASP A 207 13.73 -19.75 6.83
CA ASP A 207 14.90 -20.41 7.39
C ASP A 207 15.92 -20.79 6.29
N GLY A 208 17.14 -20.26 6.43
CA GLY A 208 18.27 -20.53 5.54
C GLY A 208 18.29 -19.69 4.24
N GLN A 209 17.37 -18.74 4.08
CA GLN A 209 17.31 -17.84 2.92
C GLN A 209 17.34 -16.36 3.30
N GLU A 210 17.39 -16.05 4.59
CA GLU A 210 17.40 -14.71 5.14
C GLU A 210 18.82 -14.13 5.24
N LEU A 211 18.92 -12.81 5.08
CA LEU A 211 20.12 -12.08 5.51
C LEU A 211 20.10 -11.96 7.04
N PRO A 212 21.24 -12.15 7.72
CA PRO A 212 21.29 -11.99 9.16
C PRO A 212 21.05 -10.55 9.59
N SER A 213 20.70 -10.37 10.87
CA SER A 213 20.78 -9.05 11.52
C SER A 213 22.19 -8.48 11.36
N ASN A 214 22.30 -7.17 11.11
CA ASN A 214 23.58 -6.50 10.94
C ASN A 214 23.85 -5.55 12.11
N CYS A 215 24.93 -5.83 12.84
CA CYS A 215 25.43 -5.02 13.94
C CYS A 215 26.85 -4.48 13.66
N SER A 216 27.26 -4.42 12.39
CA SER A 216 28.64 -4.11 11.99
C SER A 216 28.82 -2.69 11.45
N LEU A 217 27.72 -2.04 11.05
CA LEU A 217 27.70 -0.63 10.64
C LEU A 217 27.31 0.28 11.80
N GLN A 218 27.40 1.60 11.62
CA GLN A 218 27.08 2.59 12.66
C GLN A 218 25.64 2.47 13.17
N HIS A 219 24.69 2.28 12.26
CA HIS A 219 23.29 2.03 12.59
C HIS A 219 22.91 0.59 12.23
N HIS A 220 22.27 -0.11 13.16
CA HIS A 220 22.03 -1.54 13.09
C HIS A 220 20.67 -1.87 12.47
N VAL A 221 20.55 -3.08 11.92
CA VAL A 221 19.25 -3.60 11.46
C VAL A 221 19.05 -5.01 12.01
N TYR A 222 17.97 -5.18 12.77
CA TYR A 222 17.60 -6.43 13.40
C TYR A 222 16.40 -7.06 12.70
N ASN A 223 16.46 -8.36 12.51
CA ASN A 223 15.37 -9.17 11.99
C ASN A 223 14.26 -9.36 13.04
N ILE A 224 13.00 -9.17 12.63
CA ILE A 224 11.82 -9.58 13.41
C ILE A 224 11.49 -11.02 13.03
N ASN A 225 11.49 -11.93 14.00
CA ASN A 225 11.18 -13.35 13.75
C ASN A 225 9.76 -13.72 14.19
N LEU A 226 9.17 -12.94 15.10
CA LEU A 226 7.91 -13.24 15.74
C LEU A 226 7.09 -11.96 15.91
N ILE A 227 5.86 -11.95 15.39
CA ILE A 227 4.94 -10.84 15.48
C ILE A 227 3.85 -11.19 16.49
N LYS A 228 3.62 -10.29 17.45
CA LYS A 228 2.48 -10.37 18.37
C LYS A 228 1.47 -9.29 18.04
N THR A 229 0.21 -9.68 17.85
CA THR A 229 -0.90 -8.77 17.57
C THR A 229 -1.55 -8.25 18.86
N PRO A 230 -2.32 -7.13 18.79
CA PRO A 230 -3.07 -6.60 19.93
C PRO A 230 -4.08 -7.60 20.52
N TRP A 231 -4.50 -8.60 19.74
CA TRP A 231 -5.47 -9.62 20.11
C TRP A 231 -4.82 -10.84 20.78
N ASN A 232 -3.58 -10.67 21.28
CA ASN A 232 -2.77 -11.73 21.89
C ASN A 232 -2.52 -12.95 20.99
N SER A 233 -2.62 -12.77 19.67
CA SER A 233 -2.24 -13.79 18.69
C SER A 233 -0.79 -13.56 18.28
N THR A 234 -0.04 -14.63 18.09
CA THR A 234 1.38 -14.56 17.72
C THR A 234 1.60 -15.42 16.49
N PHE A 235 2.39 -14.92 15.53
CA PHE A 235 2.76 -15.67 14.33
C PHE A 235 4.21 -15.41 13.94
N SER A 236 4.81 -16.37 13.25
CA SER A 236 6.18 -16.27 12.73
C SER A 236 6.24 -15.37 11.49
N SER A 237 7.37 -14.67 11.33
CA SER A 237 7.74 -13.95 10.09
C SER A 237 7.62 -14.81 8.83
N TYR A 238 7.77 -16.13 8.97
CA TYR A 238 7.55 -17.09 7.88
C TYR A 238 6.17 -16.96 7.22
N TYR A 239 5.14 -16.61 8.01
CA TYR A 239 3.76 -16.43 7.55
C TYR A 239 3.41 -14.97 7.28
N ASP A 240 4.40 -14.08 7.22
CA ASP A 240 4.21 -12.65 6.99
C ASP A 240 4.85 -12.22 5.66
N HIS A 241 4.04 -11.97 4.63
CA HIS A 241 4.53 -11.37 3.39
C HIS A 241 4.63 -9.85 3.47
N SER A 242 4.07 -9.23 4.51
CA SER A 242 4.26 -7.80 4.69
C SER A 242 5.75 -7.53 4.91
N LYS A 243 6.29 -6.52 4.22
CA LYS A 243 7.62 -6.02 4.53
C LYS A 243 7.45 -4.65 5.15
N TRP A 244 7.86 -4.54 6.41
CA TRP A 244 7.77 -3.31 7.17
C TRP A 244 8.93 -3.23 8.14
N CYS A 245 9.21 -2.02 8.60
CA CYS A 245 10.22 -1.80 9.62
C CYS A 245 9.82 -0.66 10.53
N VAL A 246 10.39 -0.64 11.73
CA VAL A 246 10.23 0.46 12.69
C VAL A 246 11.59 0.86 13.23
N SER A 247 11.74 2.08 13.72
CA SER A 247 12.91 2.41 14.54
C SER A 247 12.94 1.52 15.77
N TRP A 248 14.15 1.11 16.16
CA TRP A 248 14.37 0.40 17.42
C TRP A 248 13.95 1.26 18.61
N ARG A 249 14.36 2.53 18.60
CA ARG A 249 13.98 3.50 19.63
C ARG A 249 12.63 4.09 19.29
N TYR A 250 11.79 4.21 20.31
CA TYR A 250 10.46 4.77 20.14
C TYR A 250 10.54 6.25 19.73
N GLU A 251 11.46 7.01 20.29
CA GLU A 251 11.57 8.48 20.12
C GLU A 251 11.81 8.90 18.67
N ASP A 252 12.42 8.04 17.87
CA ASP A 252 12.72 8.31 16.46
C ASP A 252 11.44 8.29 15.59
N GLN A 253 10.40 7.58 16.03
CA GLN A 253 9.04 7.54 15.44
C GLN A 253 9.05 7.20 13.94
N TRP A 254 9.92 6.28 13.55
CA TRP A 254 10.07 5.83 12.18
C TRP A 254 9.24 4.57 11.94
N THR A 255 8.45 4.56 10.86
CA THR A 255 7.80 3.35 10.37
C THR A 255 7.92 3.27 8.87
N CYS A 256 8.19 2.08 8.37
CA CYS A 256 8.41 1.81 6.97
C CYS A 256 7.60 0.64 6.47
N ILE A 257 7.39 0.68 5.17
CA ILE A 257 6.65 -0.29 4.37
C ILE A 257 7.45 -0.46 3.09
N GLY A 258 7.65 -1.68 2.63
CA GLY A 258 8.38 -1.90 1.39
C GLY A 258 7.95 -3.14 0.65
N ASP A 259 8.65 -3.34 -0.46
CA ASP A 259 8.41 -4.45 -1.37
C ASP A 259 9.49 -5.53 -1.28
N LEU A 260 10.64 -5.24 -0.66
CA LEU A 260 11.82 -6.11 -0.67
C LEU A 260 11.95 -6.95 0.61
N ASN A 261 12.11 -8.26 0.43
CA ASN A 261 12.56 -9.14 1.50
C ASN A 261 14.05 -8.91 1.79
N ARG A 262 14.50 -9.11 3.03
CA ARG A 262 15.92 -9.21 3.38
C ARG A 262 16.44 -10.63 3.11
N ALA A 263 16.69 -10.92 1.84
CA ALA A 263 17.21 -12.22 1.38
C ALA A 263 18.27 -12.03 0.27
N PRO A 264 19.33 -12.87 0.19
CA PRO A 264 20.38 -12.74 -0.82
C PRO A 264 19.86 -12.71 -2.26
N GLN A 265 18.79 -13.45 -2.54
CA GLN A 265 18.16 -13.53 -3.87
C GLN A 265 17.50 -12.20 -4.29
N GLN A 266 17.21 -11.30 -3.35
CA GLN A 266 16.65 -9.98 -3.64
C GLN A 266 17.72 -8.91 -3.91
N ALA A 267 19.02 -9.21 -3.75
CA ALA A 267 20.12 -8.28 -3.99
C ALA A 267 20.00 -7.64 -5.38
N TRP A 268 19.77 -8.46 -6.40
CA TRP A 268 19.70 -8.08 -7.81
C TRP A 268 18.30 -7.65 -8.28
N ARG A 269 17.37 -7.46 -7.36
CA ARG A 269 16.00 -7.05 -7.69
C ARG A 269 15.78 -5.59 -7.37
N SER A 270 15.20 -4.87 -8.32
CA SER A 270 14.69 -3.53 -8.07
C SER A 270 13.51 -3.59 -7.10
N GLY A 271 13.28 -2.52 -6.34
CA GLY A 271 12.14 -2.41 -5.43
C GLY A 271 12.18 -1.11 -4.63
N LEU A 272 11.19 -0.91 -3.78
CA LEU A 272 11.09 0.27 -2.93
C LEU A 272 10.92 -0.08 -1.46
N VAL A 273 11.25 0.90 -0.61
CA VAL A 273 10.82 0.98 0.77
C VAL A 273 10.39 2.42 1.05
N THR A 274 9.12 2.62 1.39
CA THR A 274 8.55 3.90 1.83
C THR A 274 8.69 4.00 3.35
N HIS A 275 9.27 5.10 3.80
CA HIS A 275 9.39 5.45 5.20
C HIS A 275 8.52 6.65 5.52
N LEU A 276 7.95 6.64 6.71
CA LEU A 276 7.09 7.66 7.23
C LEU A 276 7.54 7.94 8.66
N ARG A 277 7.68 9.23 8.98
CA ARG A 277 7.83 9.63 10.38
C ARG A 277 6.43 9.73 10.95
N CYS A 278 6.01 8.71 11.68
CA CYS A 278 4.71 8.70 12.35
C CYS A 278 4.79 9.64 13.56
N ALA A 279 4.62 10.95 13.37
CA ALA A 279 4.38 11.89 14.46
C ALA A 279 2.91 11.80 14.93
N GLY A 280 2.45 10.60 15.28
CA GLY A 280 1.03 10.30 15.48
C GLY A 280 0.23 10.27 14.16
N GLU A 281 -0.91 9.57 14.19
CA GLU A 281 -1.97 9.61 13.15
C GLU A 281 -1.84 8.84 11.83
N THR A 282 -0.74 8.12 11.51
CA THR A 282 -0.72 7.36 10.25
C THR A 282 -1.15 5.90 10.36
N CYS A 283 -2.17 5.55 9.57
CA CYS A 283 -2.70 4.21 9.43
C CYS A 283 -1.79 3.32 8.57
N ILE A 284 -1.20 2.30 9.17
CA ILE A 284 -0.64 1.16 8.46
C ILE A 284 -1.61 0.00 8.59
N PHE A 285 -1.99 -0.58 7.45
CA PHE A 285 -2.90 -1.72 7.41
C PHE A 285 -2.08 -3.02 7.28
N LEU A 286 -2.10 -3.82 8.35
CA LEU A 286 -1.64 -5.21 8.32
C LEU A 286 -2.84 -6.12 8.19
N LEU A 287 -2.84 -6.97 7.16
CA LEU A 287 -3.82 -8.03 6.93
C LEU A 287 -3.25 -9.31 7.55
N SER A 288 -3.94 -9.92 8.52
CA SER A 288 -3.44 -11.14 9.18
C SER A 288 -3.62 -12.42 8.35
N PRO A 289 -2.83 -13.48 8.59
CA PRO A 289 -3.02 -14.79 7.95
C PRO A 289 -4.39 -15.41 8.29
N ALA A 290 -5.01 -16.12 7.35
CA ALA A 290 -6.35 -16.70 7.51
C ALA A 290 -6.45 -17.90 8.47
N HIS A 291 -5.33 -18.40 9.02
CA HIS A 291 -5.33 -19.52 9.97
C HIS A 291 -5.60 -19.11 11.42
N LEU A 292 -5.76 -17.82 11.69
CA LEU A 292 -6.33 -17.34 12.95
C LEU A 292 -7.86 -17.38 12.84
N PRO A 293 -8.61 -17.85 13.86
CA PRO A 293 -10.04 -18.16 13.79
C PRO A 293 -10.97 -16.92 13.63
N ILE A 294 -10.46 -15.80 13.15
CA ILE A 294 -11.18 -14.54 13.02
C ILE A 294 -10.95 -14.02 11.60
N HIS A 295 -12.06 -13.86 10.86
CA HIS A 295 -12.14 -13.22 9.55
C HIS A 295 -11.11 -12.10 9.38
N MET A 296 -10.22 -12.24 8.39
CA MET A 296 -9.36 -11.20 7.78
C MET A 296 -9.26 -9.90 8.59
N VAL A 297 -8.40 -9.89 9.61
CA VAL A 297 -8.29 -8.75 10.52
C VAL A 297 -7.37 -7.71 9.90
N ILE A 298 -7.95 -6.57 9.52
CA ILE A 298 -7.23 -5.34 9.19
C ILE A 298 -6.83 -4.70 10.52
N THR A 299 -5.55 -4.78 10.89
CA THR A 299 -5.05 -4.03 12.05
C THR A 299 -4.74 -2.61 11.61
N LEU A 300 -5.49 -1.65 12.17
CA LEU A 300 -5.24 -0.21 12.10
C LEU A 300 -4.46 0.20 13.35
N ILE A 301 -3.22 0.66 13.21
CA ILE A 301 -2.49 1.26 14.33
C ILE A 301 -2.79 2.77 14.32
N TRP A 302 -3.40 3.27 15.40
CA TRP A 302 -3.73 4.68 15.60
C TRP A 302 -3.15 5.20 16.92
N LYS A 303 -2.62 6.42 16.93
CA LYS A 303 -2.31 7.17 18.15
C LYS A 303 -2.68 8.64 17.97
N VAL A 304 -3.55 9.16 18.84
CA VAL A 304 -3.79 10.61 19.01
C VAL A 304 -3.47 10.97 20.46
N ASN A 305 -2.61 11.98 20.63
CA ASN A 305 -2.35 12.67 21.92
C ASN A 305 -2.13 11.77 23.14
N GLY A 306 -1.35 10.69 22.99
CA GLY A 306 -0.94 9.87 24.14
C GLY A 306 -2.06 9.09 24.84
N ILE A 307 -3.29 9.05 24.29
CA ILE A 307 -4.42 8.33 24.86
C ILE A 307 -5.11 7.53 23.74
N CYS A 308 -5.13 6.20 23.85
CA CYS A 308 -5.93 5.35 22.98
C CYS A 308 -7.42 5.70 23.17
N LYS A 309 -8.04 6.38 22.19
CA LYS A 309 -9.49 6.56 22.12
C LYS A 309 -10.01 5.95 20.82
N GLU A 310 -10.93 5.01 20.95
CA GLU A 310 -11.78 4.56 19.84
C GLU A 310 -12.61 5.75 19.35
N ARG A 311 -12.43 6.13 18.09
CA ARG A 311 -13.43 6.89 17.34
C ARG A 311 -13.80 6.06 16.12
N GLU A 312 -15.09 5.96 15.86
CA GLU A 312 -15.63 5.42 14.62
C GLU A 312 -15.05 6.21 13.44
N MET A 313 -14.08 5.61 12.76
CA MET A 313 -13.72 6.01 11.41
C MET A 313 -14.39 5.00 10.50
N VAL A 314 -15.22 5.48 9.57
CA VAL A 314 -15.89 4.66 8.56
C VAL A 314 -14.81 4.07 7.67
N LEU A 315 -14.32 2.90 8.07
CA LEU A 315 -13.58 2.00 7.21
C LEU A 315 -14.60 1.55 6.15
N ALA A 316 -14.40 1.95 4.91
CA ALA A 316 -15.00 1.20 3.81
C ALA A 316 -14.26 -0.13 3.70
N VAL A 317 -14.49 -1.03 4.66
CA VAL A 317 -14.40 -2.46 4.36
C VAL A 317 -15.57 -2.71 3.46
N LEU A 318 -15.34 -2.79 2.15
CA LEU A 318 -16.31 -3.39 1.26
C LEU A 318 -16.30 -4.91 1.54
N PHE A 319 -16.95 -5.31 2.63
CA PHE A 319 -17.76 -6.53 2.57
C PHE A 319 -19.00 -6.14 1.78
N GLN A 320 -18.93 -6.24 0.44
CA GLN A 320 -20.14 -6.57 -0.28
C GLN A 320 -20.36 -8.06 -0.05
N ASN A 321 -21.43 -8.36 0.70
CA ASN A 321 -22.03 -9.67 0.91
C ASN A 321 -21.51 -10.75 -0.05
N LEU A 322 -20.69 -11.66 0.47
CA LEU A 322 -20.61 -13.01 -0.06
C LEU A 322 -21.96 -13.69 0.26
N HIS A 323 -22.99 -13.33 -0.50
CA HIS A 323 -24.22 -14.11 -0.54
C HIS A 323 -24.01 -15.22 -1.57
N SER A 324 -23.58 -16.37 -1.09
CA SER A 324 -23.93 -17.66 -1.69
C SER A 324 -23.89 -18.74 -0.61
N GLU A 325 -25.08 -19.12 -0.17
CA GLU A 325 -25.43 -20.45 0.33
C GLU A 325 -24.67 -21.00 1.54
N VAL A 326 -25.07 -20.56 2.74
CA VAL A 326 -25.25 -21.49 3.87
C VAL A 326 -26.57 -21.11 4.54
N GLU A 327 -27.65 -21.81 4.17
CA GLU A 327 -28.86 -21.82 4.98
C GLU A 327 -28.55 -22.34 6.38
N GLY A 328 -29.08 -21.65 7.40
CA GLY A 328 -29.34 -22.23 8.71
C GLY A 328 -28.35 -21.88 9.82
N ARG A 329 -28.46 -20.66 10.37
CA ARG A 329 -28.76 -20.38 11.79
C ARG A 329 -28.44 -18.92 12.12
N GLU A 330 -29.47 -18.09 12.11
CA GLU A 330 -29.47 -16.78 12.75
C GLU A 330 -29.20 -16.94 14.26
N ARG A 331 -28.13 -16.30 14.75
CA ARG A 331 -28.14 -15.62 16.05
C ARG A 331 -27.39 -14.31 15.93
N ALA A 332 -28.17 -13.24 15.81
CA ALA A 332 -27.71 -11.89 16.05
C ALA A 332 -27.16 -11.77 17.49
N LEU A 333 -25.88 -11.45 17.63
CA LEU A 333 -25.33 -10.92 18.87
C LEU A 333 -25.05 -9.44 18.67
N HIS A 334 -26.12 -8.66 18.89
CA HIS A 334 -26.02 -7.26 19.25
C HIS A 334 -25.23 -7.16 20.56
N ALA A 335 -24.03 -6.59 20.53
CA ALA A 335 -23.33 -6.12 21.72
C ALA A 335 -22.93 -4.66 21.54
N GLN A 336 -23.89 -3.76 21.73
CA GLN A 336 -23.59 -2.41 22.19
C GLN A 336 -23.05 -2.53 23.62
N LYS A 337 -21.78 -2.19 23.84
CA LYS A 337 -21.31 -1.76 25.16
C LYS A 337 -20.59 -0.42 25.04
N ARG A 338 -21.35 0.63 25.33
CA ARG A 338 -20.81 1.93 25.75
C ARG A 338 -20.24 1.74 27.16
N PHE A 339 -18.99 2.14 27.38
CA PHE A 339 -18.61 2.77 28.64
C PHE A 339 -17.60 3.89 28.35
N CYS A 340 -18.00 5.10 28.67
CA CYS A 340 -17.16 6.29 28.79
C CYS A 340 -17.54 6.97 30.10
N LEU A 341 -16.53 7.50 30.80
CA LEU A 341 -16.49 8.58 31.82
C LEU A 341 -15.55 8.18 32.98
N CYS A 342 -14.70 9.03 33.56
CA CYS A 342 -14.03 10.26 33.15
C CYS A 342 -13.06 10.70 34.27
N ARG A 343 -11.93 11.32 33.88
CA ARG A 343 -11.12 12.37 34.55
C ARG A 343 -10.54 12.17 35.97
N GLY A 344 -9.31 12.67 36.12
CA GLY A 344 -8.58 12.76 37.39
C GLY A 344 -8.64 14.13 38.06
N GLY A 345 -7.75 14.32 39.02
CA GLY A 345 -7.49 15.55 39.77
C GLY A 345 -6.48 15.23 40.87
N GLY A 346 -5.40 16.00 40.97
CA GLY A 346 -4.42 15.86 42.05
C GLY A 346 -4.91 16.47 43.36
N GLU A 347 -4.37 15.95 44.45
CA GLU A 347 -3.55 16.66 45.44
C GLU A 347 -2.33 15.78 45.74
#